data_AF-A0A9E2CN93-F1
#
_entry.id   AF-A0A9E2CN93-F1
#
_cell.length_a   1.000
_cell.length_b   1.000
_cell.length_c   1.000
_cell.angle_alpha   90.00
_cell.angle_beta   90.00
_cell.angle_gamma   90.00
#
_symmetry.space_group_name_H-M   'P 1'
#
loop_
_entity.id
_entity.type
_entity.pdbx_description
1 polymer ?
#
loop_
_entity_poly.entity_id
_entity_poly.type
_entity_poly.pdbx_seq_one_letter_code
_entity_poly.pdbx_strand_id
1 'polypeptide(L)'
;FGAEIEQLRQRVDEAQRALAEFRQGSGLIDLDHQLDVDGDRLIDLNRRLSDAEAEARSTRLRLDAALGSAGQADAGVLGSSTVEALKSQLSQRQAELINASARLGPQHPTRRALESEVAAIRSALEAETRRHVEALRASADAASRALAQVRAEMAAQRSRVLDTRRQSEEGARYQRDLQAAQQLYEAALRNSGNVMLVSNSNYANARLAGEATPPLTHFTPKLRVNLLLGMVVGGFLGLLVALAMELIDRRVRSREDIERELGVDVLLELGPAR
;
A
#
# COMPACT_ATOMS: atom_id res chain seq x y z
N PHE A 1 12.19 33.14 17.24
CA PHE A 1 10.87 32.60 17.62
C PHE A 1 9.72 33.28 16.90
N GLY A 2 9.55 34.61 16.97
CA GLY A 2 8.42 35.30 16.30
C GLY A 2 8.35 35.06 14.77
N ALA A 3 9.47 35.17 14.06
CA ALA A 3 9.51 34.95 12.60
C ALA A 3 9.14 33.50 12.18
N GLU A 4 9.47 32.51 13.02
CA GLU A 4 9.21 31.08 12.76
C GLU A 4 7.74 30.72 13.03
N ILE A 5 7.14 31.33 14.05
CA ILE A 5 5.70 31.22 14.34
C ILE A 5 4.87 31.86 13.21
N GLU A 6 5.31 33.02 12.69
CA GLU A 6 4.63 33.67 11.57
C GLU A 6 4.70 32.83 10.28
N GLN A 7 5.83 32.16 10.02
CA GLN A 7 5.94 31.20 8.91
C GLN A 7 5.00 30.00 9.09
N LEU A 8 4.87 29.45 10.30
CA LEU A 8 3.93 28.37 10.57
C LEU A 8 2.47 28.81 10.42
N ARG A 9 2.14 30.05 10.81
CA ARG A 9 0.82 30.65 10.58
C ARG A 9 0.52 30.77 9.09
N GLN A 10 1.46 31.26 8.29
CA GLN A 10 1.31 31.35 6.84
C GLN A 10 1.04 29.98 6.21
N ARG A 11 1.74 28.93 6.66
CA ARG A 11 1.48 27.56 6.20
C ARG A 11 0.08 27.06 6.54
N VAL A 12 -0.46 27.42 7.70
CA VAL A 12 -1.86 27.08 8.06
C VAL A 12 -2.82 27.81 7.13
N ASP A 13 -2.62 29.11 6.89
CA ASP A 13 -3.48 29.91 6.01
C ASP A 13 -3.44 29.38 4.56
N GLU A 14 -2.25 28.99 4.06
CA GLU A 14 -2.08 28.34 2.75
C GLU A 14 -2.82 27.01 2.66
N ALA A 15 -2.67 26.13 3.66
CA ALA A 15 -3.35 24.84 3.70
C ALA A 15 -4.88 24.99 3.80
N GLN A 16 -5.37 25.99 4.55
CA GLN A 16 -6.80 26.31 4.62
C GLN A 16 -7.35 26.78 3.28
N ARG A 17 -6.62 27.66 2.57
CA ARG A 17 -7.02 28.11 1.22
C ARG A 17 -7.05 26.96 0.23
N ALA A 18 -6.02 26.12 0.21
CA ALA A 18 -5.97 24.94 -0.67
C ALA A 18 -7.16 23.99 -0.42
N LEU A 19 -7.52 23.72 0.84
CA LEU A 19 -8.70 22.91 1.17
C LEU A 19 -10.01 23.59 0.76
N ALA A 20 -10.13 24.90 0.94
CA ALA A 20 -11.31 25.66 0.55
C ALA A 20 -11.50 25.70 -0.97
N GLU A 21 -10.43 25.93 -1.73
CA GLU A 21 -10.42 25.89 -3.19
C GLU A 21 -10.76 24.50 -3.71
N PHE A 22 -10.22 23.44 -3.10
CA PHE A 22 -10.58 22.07 -3.44
C PHE A 22 -12.07 21.79 -3.22
N ARG A 23 -12.62 22.19 -2.06
CA ARG A 23 -14.05 22.03 -1.74
C ARG A 23 -14.96 22.84 -2.67
N GLN A 24 -14.53 24.04 -3.05
CA GLN A 24 -15.27 24.89 -3.99
C GLN A 24 -15.22 24.32 -5.41
N GLY A 25 -14.05 23.82 -5.85
CA GLY A 25 -13.85 23.24 -7.17
C GLY A 25 -14.50 21.87 -7.35
N SER A 26 -14.58 21.06 -6.29
CA SER A 26 -15.30 19.78 -6.33
C SER A 26 -16.82 19.98 -6.27
N GLY A 27 -17.32 21.06 -5.67
CA GLY A 27 -18.77 21.29 -5.50
C GLY A 27 -19.48 20.24 -4.64
N LEU A 28 -18.70 19.31 -4.07
CA LEU A 28 -19.14 18.19 -3.26
C LEU A 28 -18.90 18.55 -1.79
N ILE A 29 -19.97 18.94 -1.10
CA ILE A 29 -19.91 19.27 0.33
C ILE A 29 -19.68 18.01 1.17
N ASP A 30 -20.07 16.83 0.67
CA ASP A 30 -19.96 15.54 1.36
C ASP A 30 -19.58 14.39 0.41
N LEU A 31 -18.28 14.23 0.16
CA LEU A 31 -17.77 13.16 -0.70
C LEU A 31 -17.97 11.76 -0.09
N ASP A 32 -17.98 11.66 1.24
CA ASP A 32 -18.14 10.38 1.94
C ASP A 32 -19.58 9.87 1.81
N HIS A 33 -20.57 10.74 2.00
CA HIS A 33 -21.97 10.37 1.77
C HIS A 33 -22.23 9.98 0.31
N GLN A 34 -21.63 10.68 -0.65
CA GLN A 34 -21.80 10.33 -2.06
C GLN A 34 -21.19 8.97 -2.42
N LEU A 35 -20.05 8.61 -1.83
CA LEU A 35 -19.44 7.30 -2.01
C LEU A 35 -20.33 6.16 -1.52
N ASP A 36 -21.06 6.38 -0.42
CA ASP A 36 -22.01 5.40 0.12
C ASP A 36 -23.20 5.22 -0.82
N VAL A 37 -23.82 6.32 -1.27
CA VAL A 37 -24.93 6.31 -2.23
C VAL A 37 -24.53 5.66 -3.56
N ASP A 38 -23.32 5.96 -4.06
CA ASP A 38 -22.82 5.36 -5.29
C ASP A 38 -22.47 3.87 -5.12
N GLY A 39 -22.09 3.45 -3.91
CA GLY A 39 -21.93 2.05 -3.51
C GLY A 39 -23.25 1.29 -3.50
N ASP A 40 -24.29 1.85 -2.91
CA ASP A 40 -25.64 1.28 -2.91
C ASP A 40 -26.19 1.11 -4.32
N ARG A 41 -25.96 2.10 -5.20
CA ARG A 41 -26.31 2.01 -6.63
C ARG A 41 -25.59 0.87 -7.33
N LEU A 42 -24.32 0.60 -7.00
CA LEU A 42 -23.61 -0.56 -7.56
C LEU A 42 -24.23 -1.89 -7.13
N ILE A 43 -24.71 -1.98 -5.88
CA ILE A 43 -25.41 -3.17 -5.39
C ILE A 43 -26.73 -3.36 -6.15
N ASP A 44 -27.52 -2.30 -6.34
CA ASP A 44 -28.76 -2.35 -7.13
C ASP A 44 -28.49 -2.74 -8.59
N LEU A 45 -27.52 -2.11 -9.24
CA LEU A 45 -27.12 -2.46 -10.61
C LEU A 45 -26.62 -3.90 -10.73
N ASN A 46 -25.96 -4.44 -9.68
CA ASN A 46 -25.53 -5.84 -9.68
C ASN A 46 -26.72 -6.82 -9.61
N ARG A 47 -27.79 -6.47 -8.87
CA ARG A 47 -29.05 -7.24 -8.87
C ARG A 47 -29.71 -7.18 -10.25
N ARG A 48 -29.87 -5.97 -10.81
CA ARG A 48 -30.42 -5.79 -12.17
C ARG A 48 -29.61 -6.52 -13.25
N LEU A 49 -28.28 -6.54 -13.13
CA LEU A 49 -27.43 -7.30 -14.03
C LEU A 49 -27.71 -8.80 -13.94
N SER A 50 -27.83 -9.33 -12.72
CA SER A 50 -28.11 -10.74 -12.50
C SER A 50 -29.48 -11.14 -13.08
N ASP A 51 -30.49 -10.28 -12.90
CA ASP A 51 -31.83 -10.47 -13.46
C ASP A 51 -31.82 -10.42 -15.00
N ALA A 52 -31.17 -9.40 -15.57
CA ALA A 52 -31.03 -9.26 -17.02
C ALA A 52 -30.23 -10.41 -17.65
N GLU A 53 -29.21 -10.93 -16.96
CA GLU A 53 -28.48 -12.11 -17.40
C GLU A 53 -29.34 -13.38 -17.37
N ALA A 54 -30.14 -13.56 -16.31
CA ALA A 54 -31.07 -14.68 -16.22
C ALA A 54 -32.12 -14.62 -17.34
N GLU A 55 -32.67 -13.44 -17.60
CA GLU A 55 -33.64 -13.21 -18.68
C GLU A 55 -33.03 -13.47 -20.06
N ALA A 56 -31.86 -12.89 -20.36
CA ALA A 56 -31.16 -13.09 -21.62
C ALA A 56 -30.80 -14.56 -21.87
N ARG A 57 -30.38 -15.30 -20.82
CA ARG A 57 -30.15 -16.74 -20.93
C ARG A 57 -31.44 -17.50 -21.20
N SER A 58 -32.52 -17.19 -20.48
CA SER A 58 -33.79 -17.90 -20.63
C SER A 58 -34.41 -17.73 -22.03
N THR A 59 -34.39 -16.51 -22.58
CA THR A 59 -34.91 -16.20 -23.91
C THR A 59 -34.07 -16.85 -25.00
N ARG A 60 -32.74 -16.85 -24.85
CA ARG A 60 -31.83 -17.54 -25.76
C ARG A 60 -32.02 -19.05 -25.75
N LEU A 61 -32.19 -19.67 -24.58
CA LEU A 61 -32.49 -21.11 -24.49
C LEU A 61 -33.81 -21.47 -25.17
N ARG A 62 -34.85 -20.64 -25.02
CA ARG A 62 -36.14 -20.83 -25.72
C ARG A 62 -35.98 -20.71 -27.24
N LEU A 63 -35.19 -19.74 -27.69
CA LEU A 63 -34.89 -19.58 -29.12
C LEU A 63 -34.11 -20.78 -29.67
N ASP A 64 -33.06 -21.22 -28.98
CA ASP A 64 -32.23 -22.36 -29.39
C ASP A 64 -33.06 -23.65 -29.43
N ALA A 65 -33.95 -23.85 -28.44
CA ALA A 65 -34.90 -24.97 -28.43
C ALA A 65 -35.89 -24.92 -29.62
N ALA A 66 -36.39 -23.73 -29.96
CA ALA A 66 -37.29 -23.55 -31.11
C ALA A 66 -36.57 -23.76 -32.46
N LEU A 67 -35.31 -23.33 -32.58
CA LEU A 67 -34.48 -23.53 -33.77
C LEU A 67 -34.05 -24.99 -33.93
N GLY A 68 -33.66 -25.66 -32.84
CA GLY A 68 -33.34 -27.09 -32.84
C GLY A 68 -34.56 -27.95 -33.20
N SER A 69 -35.75 -27.55 -32.75
CA SER A 69 -37.02 -28.19 -33.10
C SER A 69 -37.47 -27.90 -34.53
N ALA A 70 -37.05 -26.78 -35.14
CA ALA A 70 -37.40 -26.48 -36.53
C ALA A 70 -36.80 -27.49 -37.54
N GLY A 71 -35.74 -28.22 -37.15
CA GLY A 71 -35.15 -29.32 -37.93
C GLY A 71 -35.80 -30.70 -37.70
N GLN A 72 -36.56 -30.86 -36.62
CA GLN A 72 -37.30 -32.08 -36.28
C GLN A 72 -38.73 -31.70 -35.92
N ALA A 73 -39.65 -31.84 -36.89
CA ALA A 73 -41.08 -31.51 -36.76
C ALA A 73 -41.81 -32.08 -35.52
N ASP A 74 -41.16 -32.99 -34.78
CA ASP A 74 -41.68 -33.65 -33.58
C ASP A 74 -41.43 -32.90 -32.26
N ALA A 75 -40.39 -32.08 -32.14
CA ALA A 75 -40.17 -31.36 -30.88
C ALA A 75 -41.08 -30.13 -30.84
N GLY A 76 -41.96 -30.07 -29.83
CA GLY A 76 -42.88 -28.97 -29.62
C GLY A 76 -42.14 -27.64 -29.62
N VAL A 77 -42.69 -26.66 -30.32
CA VAL A 77 -42.38 -25.26 -30.04
C VAL A 77 -42.90 -25.00 -28.63
N LEU A 78 -42.05 -25.30 -27.64
CA LEU A 78 -42.37 -25.27 -26.21
C LEU A 78 -42.91 -23.87 -25.86
N GLY A 79 -44.22 -23.77 -25.66
CA GLY A 79 -44.86 -22.55 -25.16
C GLY A 79 -45.87 -21.87 -26.08
N SER A 80 -46.14 -22.38 -27.30
CA SER A 80 -47.25 -21.86 -28.12
C SER A 80 -48.43 -22.83 -28.16
N SER A 81 -49.52 -22.50 -27.46
CA SER A 81 -50.76 -23.29 -27.44
C SER A 81 -51.43 -23.38 -28.81
N THR A 82 -51.24 -22.39 -29.69
CA THR A 82 -51.78 -22.41 -31.06
C THR A 82 -51.05 -23.44 -31.92
N VAL A 83 -49.72 -23.55 -31.77
CA VAL A 83 -48.90 -24.54 -32.48
C VAL A 83 -49.26 -25.95 -32.02
N GLU A 84 -49.44 -26.16 -30.71
CA GLU A 84 -49.88 -27.45 -30.16
C GLU A 84 -51.29 -27.85 -30.64
N ALA A 85 -52.22 -26.90 -30.68
CA ALA A 85 -53.57 -27.13 -31.20
C ALA A 85 -53.56 -27.50 -32.69
N LEU A 86 -52.78 -26.79 -33.52
CA LEU A 86 -52.63 -27.09 -34.95
C LEU A 86 -51.95 -28.44 -35.19
N LYS A 87 -50.94 -28.81 -34.38
CA LYS A 87 -50.33 -30.16 -34.44
C LYS A 87 -51.34 -31.26 -34.10
N SER A 88 -52.16 -31.07 -33.08
CA SER A 88 -53.22 -32.01 -32.70
C SER A 88 -54.25 -32.18 -33.83
N GLN A 89 -54.73 -31.07 -34.40
CA GLN A 89 -55.64 -31.09 -35.56
C GLN A 89 -55.00 -31.77 -36.78
N LEU A 90 -53.73 -31.50 -37.06
CA LEU A 90 -52.99 -32.13 -38.15
C LEU A 90 -52.93 -33.65 -37.97
N SER A 91 -52.58 -34.13 -36.77
CA SER A 91 -52.53 -35.55 -36.45
C SER A 91 -53.89 -36.24 -36.66
N GLN A 92 -54.97 -35.59 -36.20
CA GLN A 92 -56.34 -36.11 -36.36
C GLN A 92 -56.74 -36.20 -37.84
N ARG A 93 -56.58 -35.12 -38.61
CA ARG A 93 -56.91 -35.10 -40.05
C ARG A 93 -56.04 -36.03 -40.87
N GLN A 94 -54.79 -36.20 -40.47
CA GLN A 94 -53.88 -37.11 -41.15
C GLN A 94 -54.23 -38.57 -40.89
N ALA A 95 -54.69 -38.93 -39.68
CA ALA A 95 -55.24 -40.25 -39.40
C ALA A 95 -56.52 -40.52 -40.22
N GLU A 96 -57.40 -39.52 -40.35
CA GLU A 96 -58.59 -39.61 -41.22
C GLU A 96 -58.21 -39.80 -42.69
N LEU A 97 -57.20 -39.08 -43.18
CA LEU A 97 -56.66 -39.24 -44.53
C LEU A 97 -56.10 -40.65 -44.75
N ILE A 98 -55.35 -41.19 -43.79
CA ILE A 98 -54.79 -42.56 -43.88
C ILE A 98 -55.93 -43.58 -43.97
N ASN A 99 -56.94 -43.49 -43.11
CA ASN A 99 -58.12 -44.36 -43.13
C ASN A 99 -58.92 -44.24 -44.44
N ALA A 100 -59.09 -43.01 -44.95
CA ALA A 100 -59.73 -42.75 -46.22
C ALA A 100 -58.92 -43.32 -47.39
N SER A 101 -57.59 -43.20 -47.36
CA SER A 101 -56.69 -43.70 -48.41
C SER A 101 -56.66 -45.23 -48.52
N ALA A 102 -56.91 -45.94 -47.42
CA ALA A 102 -57.02 -47.39 -47.40
C ALA A 102 -58.31 -47.91 -48.07
N ARG A 103 -59.35 -47.07 -48.15
CA ARG A 103 -60.69 -47.45 -48.65
C ARG A 103 -61.08 -46.78 -49.97
N LEU A 104 -60.55 -45.59 -50.23
CA LEU A 104 -60.95 -44.72 -51.33
C LEU A 104 -59.78 -44.53 -52.30
N GLY A 105 -60.06 -44.67 -53.60
CA GLY A 105 -59.08 -44.46 -54.65
C GLY A 105 -58.59 -43.01 -54.74
N PRO A 106 -57.49 -42.75 -55.47
CA PRO A 106 -56.82 -41.45 -55.45
C PRO A 106 -57.64 -40.25 -55.91
N GLN A 107 -58.62 -40.48 -56.80
CA GLN A 107 -59.44 -39.44 -57.39
C GLN A 107 -60.76 -39.21 -56.63
N HIS A 108 -61.02 -39.92 -55.54
CA HIS A 108 -62.28 -39.79 -54.80
C HIS A 108 -62.43 -38.37 -54.20
N PRO A 109 -63.58 -37.70 -54.34
CA PRO A 109 -63.76 -36.31 -53.89
C PRO A 109 -63.49 -36.11 -52.40
N THR A 110 -63.93 -37.05 -51.56
CA THR A 110 -63.65 -37.01 -50.11
C THR A 110 -62.16 -37.08 -49.78
N ARG A 111 -61.38 -37.89 -50.52
CA ARG A 111 -59.94 -38.01 -50.30
C ARG A 111 -59.23 -36.70 -50.69
N ARG A 112 -59.60 -36.12 -51.82
CA ARG A 112 -59.06 -34.83 -52.28
C ARG A 112 -59.38 -33.68 -51.32
N ALA A 113 -60.59 -33.66 -50.74
CA ALA A 113 -60.97 -32.68 -49.72
C ALA A 113 -60.07 -32.81 -48.47
N LEU A 114 -59.91 -34.03 -47.94
CA LEU A 114 -59.00 -34.33 -46.82
C LEU A 114 -57.54 -33.95 -47.11
N GLU A 115 -57.03 -34.24 -48.31
CA GLU A 115 -55.68 -33.83 -48.74
C GLU A 115 -55.52 -32.31 -48.72
N SER A 116 -56.52 -31.57 -49.22
CA SER A 116 -56.50 -30.11 -49.21
C SER A 116 -56.59 -29.52 -47.80
N GLU A 117 -57.37 -30.13 -46.90
CA GLU A 117 -57.48 -29.70 -45.50
C GLU A 117 -56.17 -29.95 -44.76
N VAL A 118 -55.56 -31.12 -44.93
CA VAL A 118 -54.22 -31.42 -44.37
C VAL A 118 -53.16 -30.45 -44.91
N ALA A 119 -53.17 -30.16 -46.21
CA ALA A 119 -52.24 -29.19 -46.79
C ALA A 119 -52.45 -27.76 -46.24
N ALA A 120 -53.70 -27.33 -46.06
CA ALA A 120 -54.04 -26.05 -45.46
C ALA A 120 -53.55 -25.96 -44.00
N ILE A 121 -53.83 -26.99 -43.18
CA ILE A 121 -53.37 -27.04 -41.77
C ILE A 121 -51.84 -27.03 -41.68
N ARG A 122 -51.14 -27.77 -42.55
CA ARG A 122 -49.67 -27.74 -42.61
C ARG A 122 -49.13 -26.35 -42.93
N SER A 123 -49.68 -25.69 -43.94
CA SER A 123 -49.25 -24.33 -44.30
C SER A 123 -49.50 -23.32 -43.17
N ALA A 124 -50.63 -23.45 -42.45
CA ALA A 124 -50.94 -22.64 -41.29
C ALA A 124 -49.98 -22.91 -40.13
N LEU A 125 -49.64 -24.17 -39.87
CA LEU A 125 -48.66 -24.58 -38.87
C LEU A 125 -47.26 -24.02 -39.18
N GLU A 126 -46.81 -24.08 -40.44
CA GLU A 126 -45.52 -23.51 -40.86
C GLU A 126 -45.50 -21.98 -40.77
N ALA A 127 -46.61 -21.30 -41.02
CA ALA A 127 -46.72 -19.86 -40.85
C ALA A 127 -46.66 -19.46 -39.37
N GLU A 128 -47.41 -20.18 -38.52
CA GLU A 128 -47.48 -19.89 -37.08
C GLU A 128 -46.16 -20.23 -36.37
N THR A 129 -45.50 -21.33 -36.74
CA THR A 129 -44.17 -21.67 -36.20
C THR A 129 -43.12 -20.63 -36.58
N ARG A 130 -43.09 -20.17 -37.85
CA ARG A 130 -42.20 -19.08 -38.28
C ARG A 130 -42.45 -17.79 -37.49
N ARG A 131 -43.73 -17.39 -37.37
CA ARG A 131 -44.12 -16.20 -36.60
C ARG A 131 -43.70 -16.29 -35.13
N HIS A 132 -43.85 -17.47 -34.51
CA HIS A 132 -43.44 -17.68 -33.12
C HIS A 132 -41.92 -17.63 -32.95
N VAL A 133 -41.16 -18.25 -33.87
CA VAL A 133 -39.69 -18.18 -33.85
C VAL A 133 -39.20 -16.75 -34.05
N GLU A 134 -39.82 -15.97 -34.94
CA GLU A 134 -39.50 -14.55 -35.12
C GLU A 134 -39.79 -13.73 -33.86
N ALA A 135 -40.91 -13.99 -33.18
CA ALA A 135 -41.22 -13.36 -31.91
C ALA A 135 -40.20 -13.72 -30.81
N LEU A 136 -39.75 -14.98 -30.74
CA LEU A 136 -38.69 -15.41 -29.82
C LEU A 136 -37.35 -14.76 -30.15
N ARG A 137 -36.98 -14.61 -31.44
CA ARG A 137 -35.77 -13.89 -31.86
C ARG A 137 -35.83 -12.43 -31.42
N ALA A 138 -36.94 -11.74 -31.68
CA ALA A 138 -37.11 -10.35 -31.26
C ALA A 138 -37.04 -10.20 -29.74
N SER A 139 -37.59 -11.14 -28.98
CA SER A 139 -37.50 -11.18 -27.51
C SER A 139 -36.08 -11.41 -27.02
N ALA A 140 -35.33 -12.34 -27.61
CA ALA A 140 -33.93 -12.61 -27.27
C ALA A 140 -33.03 -11.39 -27.60
N ASP A 141 -33.26 -10.74 -28.73
CA ASP A 141 -32.56 -9.52 -29.12
C ASP A 141 -32.86 -8.39 -28.14
N ALA A 142 -34.11 -8.19 -27.74
CA ALA A 142 -34.49 -7.20 -26.74
C ALA A 142 -33.81 -7.45 -25.38
N ALA A 143 -33.82 -8.70 -24.90
CA ALA A 143 -33.15 -9.08 -23.65
C ALA A 143 -31.63 -8.88 -23.74
N SER A 144 -31.01 -9.18 -24.90
CA SER A 144 -29.58 -8.95 -25.11
C SER A 144 -29.20 -7.46 -25.08
N ARG A 145 -30.06 -6.59 -25.62
CA ARG A 145 -29.87 -5.13 -25.59
C ARG A 145 -30.03 -4.58 -24.17
N ALA A 146 -31.03 -5.06 -23.43
CA ALA A 146 -31.22 -4.70 -22.03
C ALA A 146 -29.99 -5.08 -21.18
N LEU A 147 -29.46 -6.29 -21.38
CA LEU A 147 -28.23 -6.74 -20.72
C LEU A 147 -27.03 -5.84 -21.08
N ALA A 148 -26.85 -5.49 -22.35
CA ALA A 148 -25.77 -4.62 -22.78
C ALA A 148 -25.89 -3.21 -22.17
N GLN A 149 -27.11 -2.67 -22.06
CA GLN A 149 -27.37 -1.40 -21.42
C GLN A 149 -27.02 -1.43 -19.93
N VAL A 150 -27.50 -2.43 -19.17
CA VAL A 150 -27.19 -2.55 -17.74
C VAL A 150 -25.69 -2.72 -17.50
N ARG A 151 -24.97 -3.44 -18.38
CA ARG A 151 -23.51 -3.55 -18.33
C ARG A 151 -22.82 -2.20 -18.57
N ALA A 152 -23.30 -1.42 -19.53
CA ALA A 152 -22.77 -0.08 -19.79
C ALA A 152 -23.02 0.87 -18.61
N GLU A 153 -24.22 0.84 -18.04
CA GLU A 153 -24.58 1.61 -16.83
C GLU A 153 -23.70 1.21 -15.64
N MET A 154 -23.46 -0.08 -15.43
CA MET A 154 -22.55 -0.57 -14.41
C MET A 154 -21.11 -0.09 -14.62
N ALA A 155 -20.60 -0.13 -15.86
CA ALA A 155 -19.26 0.36 -16.17
C ALA A 155 -19.14 1.88 -15.92
N ALA A 156 -20.13 2.65 -16.33
CA ALA A 156 -20.19 4.09 -16.09
C ALA A 156 -20.26 4.40 -14.58
N GLN A 157 -21.09 3.68 -13.83
CA GLN A 157 -21.19 3.87 -12.38
C GLN A 157 -19.90 3.49 -11.66
N ARG A 158 -19.21 2.42 -12.07
CA ARG A 158 -17.88 2.08 -11.54
C ARG A 158 -16.86 3.19 -11.79
N SER A 159 -16.82 3.76 -13.00
CA SER A 159 -15.95 4.88 -13.29
C SER A 159 -16.23 6.07 -12.38
N ARG A 160 -17.52 6.43 -12.21
CA ARG A 160 -17.93 7.51 -11.29
C ARG A 160 -17.47 7.25 -9.86
N VAL A 161 -17.65 6.04 -9.33
CA VAL A 161 -17.19 5.67 -7.99
C VAL A 161 -15.67 5.85 -7.87
N LEU A 162 -14.90 5.42 -8.86
CA LEU A 162 -13.45 5.57 -8.83
C LEU A 162 -13.02 7.04 -8.85
N ASP A 163 -13.70 7.88 -9.63
CA ASP A 163 -13.41 9.31 -9.69
C ASP A 163 -13.81 10.02 -8.39
N THR A 164 -14.97 9.71 -7.82
CA THR A 164 -15.38 10.22 -6.50
C THR A 164 -14.40 9.77 -5.41
N ARG A 165 -13.90 8.52 -5.46
CA ARG A 165 -12.88 8.03 -4.51
C ARG A 165 -11.59 8.82 -4.61
N ARG A 166 -11.09 9.07 -5.83
CA ARG A 166 -9.88 9.89 -6.06
C ARG A 166 -10.05 11.29 -5.49
N GLN A 167 -11.21 11.92 -5.72
CA GLN A 167 -11.50 13.22 -5.14
C GLN A 167 -11.58 13.17 -3.61
N SER A 168 -12.19 12.13 -3.04
CA SER A 168 -12.25 11.96 -1.57
C SER A 168 -10.86 11.80 -0.97
N GLU A 169 -9.99 10.97 -1.58
CA GLU A 169 -8.60 10.79 -1.16
C GLU A 169 -7.79 12.09 -1.24
N GLU A 170 -7.99 12.88 -2.29
CA GLU A 170 -7.35 14.17 -2.45
C GLU A 170 -7.84 15.20 -1.42
N GLY A 171 -9.14 15.26 -1.16
CA GLY A 171 -9.71 16.08 -0.08
C GLY A 171 -9.17 15.66 1.29
N ALA A 172 -9.08 14.36 1.55
CA ALA A 172 -8.51 13.82 2.78
C ALA A 172 -7.01 14.15 2.92
N ARG A 173 -6.26 14.25 1.82
CA ARG A 173 -4.87 14.72 1.82
C ARG A 173 -4.81 16.18 2.29
N TYR A 174 -5.56 17.09 1.67
CA TYR A 174 -5.58 18.50 2.07
C TYR A 174 -6.02 18.68 3.53
N GLN A 175 -6.97 17.86 4.00
CA GLN A 175 -7.40 17.89 5.39
C GLN A 175 -6.30 17.42 6.36
N ARG A 176 -5.55 16.38 6.01
CA ARG A 176 -4.38 15.94 6.80
C ARG A 176 -3.26 16.98 6.81
N ASP A 177 -3.01 17.63 5.67
CA ASP A 177 -1.98 18.68 5.56
C ASP A 177 -2.35 19.89 6.45
N LEU A 178 -3.62 20.29 6.44
CA LEU A 178 -4.14 21.31 7.34
C LEU A 178 -3.99 20.91 8.81
N GLN A 179 -4.39 19.69 9.18
CA GLN A 179 -4.25 19.20 10.55
C GLN A 179 -2.79 19.15 11.00
N ALA A 180 -1.87 18.71 10.15
CA ALA A 180 -0.44 18.69 10.44
C ALA A 180 0.13 20.11 10.62
N ALA A 181 -0.23 21.05 9.76
CA ALA A 181 0.17 22.44 9.88
C ALA A 181 -0.36 23.08 11.18
N GLN A 182 -1.62 22.83 11.52
CA GLN A 182 -2.24 23.29 12.78
C GLN A 182 -1.53 22.72 14.00
N GLN A 183 -1.26 21.41 14.02
CA GLN A 183 -0.55 20.76 15.13
C GLN A 183 0.86 21.33 15.34
N LEU A 184 1.59 21.58 14.25
CA LEU A 184 2.93 22.20 14.32
C LEU A 184 2.86 23.64 14.83
N TYR A 185 1.90 24.44 14.33
CA TYR A 185 1.69 25.81 14.77
C TYR A 185 1.33 25.88 16.27
N GLU A 186 0.39 25.05 16.72
CA GLU A 186 0.02 24.96 18.13
C GLU A 186 1.18 24.50 19.02
N ALA A 187 1.97 23.53 18.56
CA ALA A 187 3.15 23.07 19.29
C ALA A 187 4.19 24.19 19.44
N ALA A 188 4.43 24.96 18.38
CA ALA A 188 5.34 26.11 18.43
C ALA A 188 4.83 27.22 19.37
N LEU A 189 3.53 27.52 19.34
CA LEU A 189 2.91 28.47 20.26
C LEU A 189 3.05 28.03 21.73
N ARG A 190 2.76 26.76 22.02
CA ARG A 190 2.93 26.18 23.37
C ARG A 190 4.38 26.29 23.84
N ASN A 191 5.35 25.95 22.98
CA ASN A 191 6.77 26.05 23.32
C ASN A 191 7.20 27.50 23.58
N SER A 192 6.75 28.44 22.74
CA SER A 192 7.02 29.87 22.95
C SER A 192 6.46 30.39 24.27
N GLY A 193 5.24 29.98 24.63
CA GLY A 193 4.63 30.30 25.92
C GLY A 193 5.45 29.75 27.09
N ASN A 194 5.89 28.49 27.01
CA ASN A 194 6.74 27.87 28.03
C ASN A 194 8.07 28.60 28.19
N VAL A 195 8.74 28.97 27.09
CA VAL A 195 10.00 29.73 27.13
C VAL A 195 9.79 31.10 27.76
N MET A 196 8.71 31.82 27.44
CA MET A 196 8.41 33.09 28.08
C MET A 196 8.15 32.92 29.59
N LEU A 197 7.40 31.90 29.99
CA LEU A 197 7.13 31.59 31.40
C LEU A 197 8.42 31.27 32.16
N VAL A 198 9.31 30.47 31.57
CA VAL A 198 10.63 30.13 32.11
C VAL A 198 11.55 31.35 32.17
N SER A 199 11.53 32.21 31.16
CA SER A 199 12.37 33.43 31.13
C SER A 199 11.96 34.47 32.16
N ASN A 200 10.66 34.53 32.52
CA ASN A 200 10.14 35.44 33.53
C ASN A 200 10.23 34.86 34.96
N SER A 201 10.48 33.55 35.08
CA SER A 201 10.84 32.92 36.35
C SER A 201 12.34 33.09 36.58
N ASN A 202 12.68 34.18 37.26
CA ASN A 202 14.03 34.56 37.66
C ASN A 202 14.70 33.40 38.44
N TYR A 203 15.47 32.55 37.75
CA TYR A 203 16.35 31.59 38.41
C TYR A 203 17.55 32.34 38.99
N ALA A 204 17.34 33.00 40.13
CA ALA A 204 18.41 33.28 41.08
C ALA A 204 18.84 31.98 41.77
N ASN A 205 19.17 30.93 41.01
CA ASN A 205 19.69 29.68 41.53
C ASN A 205 21.22 29.75 41.60
N ALA A 206 21.71 30.69 42.39
CA ALA A 206 23.03 30.60 42.98
C ALA A 206 22.85 30.62 44.50
N ARG A 207 22.51 29.48 45.09
CA ARG A 207 22.71 29.26 46.52
C ARG A 207 24.13 28.74 46.71
N LEU A 208 24.93 29.50 47.45
CA LEU A 208 26.27 29.10 47.88
C LEU A 208 26.15 27.74 48.62
N ALA A 209 26.64 26.66 48.00
CA ALA A 209 26.46 25.28 48.49
C ALA A 209 27.37 24.92 49.68
N GLY A 210 27.88 25.92 50.41
CA GLY A 210 28.78 25.76 51.53
C GLY A 210 30.09 26.50 51.33
N GLU A 211 30.65 26.98 52.43
CA GLU A 211 31.94 27.64 52.49
C GLU A 211 33.06 26.61 52.24
N ALA A 212 34.06 26.98 51.43
CA ALA A 212 35.12 26.06 51.02
C ALA A 212 35.97 25.66 52.23
N THR A 213 35.97 24.38 52.59
CA THR A 213 36.85 23.86 53.65
C THR A 213 38.29 23.77 53.14
N PRO A 214 39.27 24.37 53.85
CA PRO A 214 40.67 24.31 53.43
C PRO A 214 41.18 22.86 53.50
N PRO A 215 42.00 22.41 52.53
CA PRO A 215 42.51 21.05 52.52
C PRO A 215 43.43 20.82 53.74
N LEU A 216 43.10 19.81 54.55
CA LEU A 216 43.87 19.44 55.75
C LEU A 216 45.29 18.94 55.43
N THR A 217 45.58 18.61 54.16
CA THR A 217 46.88 18.10 53.73
C THR A 217 47.30 18.69 52.39
N HIS A 218 48.61 18.91 52.23
CA HIS A 218 49.19 19.47 51.02
C HIS A 218 49.06 18.48 49.86
N PHE A 219 48.40 18.89 48.77
CA PHE A 219 48.24 18.07 47.56
C PHE A 219 49.58 17.90 46.81
N THR A 220 50.45 18.92 46.87
CA THR A 220 51.81 18.91 46.32
C THR A 220 52.73 19.81 47.17
N PRO A 221 54.05 19.54 47.29
CA PRO A 221 54.79 18.37 46.83
C PRO A 221 54.76 17.19 47.82
N LYS A 222 54.80 15.95 47.30
CA LYS A 222 54.86 14.73 48.12
C LYS A 222 56.28 14.54 48.67
N LEU A 223 56.56 15.18 49.81
CA LEU A 223 57.90 15.23 50.42
C LEU A 223 58.61 13.87 50.49
N ARG A 224 57.90 12.82 50.91
CA ARG A 224 58.47 11.46 51.01
C ARG A 224 58.93 10.92 49.66
N VAL A 225 58.17 11.15 48.59
CA VAL A 225 58.50 10.67 47.24
C VAL A 225 59.69 11.44 46.68
N ASN A 226 59.69 12.77 46.81
CA ASN A 226 60.79 13.60 46.32
C ASN A 226 62.09 13.34 47.08
N LEU A 227 62.04 13.11 48.39
CA LEU A 227 63.22 12.81 49.19
C LEU A 227 63.84 11.46 48.81
N LEU A 228 63.00 10.43 48.63
CA LEU A 228 63.46 9.10 48.18
C LEU A 228 64.09 9.17 46.79
N LEU A 229 63.45 9.90 45.87
CA LEU A 229 63.97 10.08 44.52
C LEU A 229 65.29 10.86 44.52
N GLY A 230 65.40 11.93 45.32
CA GLY A 230 66.62 12.71 45.46
C GLY A 230 67.79 11.90 46.03
N MET A 231 67.52 11.01 47.00
CA MET A 231 68.55 10.13 47.56
C MET A 231 69.07 9.12 46.53
N VAL A 232 68.17 8.53 45.73
CA VAL A 232 68.54 7.58 44.67
C VAL A 232 69.35 8.27 43.57
N VAL A 233 68.87 9.42 43.08
CA VAL A 233 69.54 10.17 42.00
C VAL A 233 70.87 10.74 42.46
N GLY A 234 70.92 11.31 43.67
CA GLY A 234 72.14 11.84 44.26
C GLY A 234 73.19 10.76 44.52
N GLY A 235 72.79 9.59 45.01
CA GLY A 235 73.69 8.44 45.19
C GLY A 235 74.27 7.96 43.86
N PHE A 236 73.44 7.86 42.82
CA PHE A 236 73.88 7.46 41.49
C PHE A 236 74.86 8.46 40.87
N LEU A 237 74.57 9.76 40.97
CA LEU A 237 75.47 10.83 40.52
C LEU A 237 76.79 10.85 41.31
N GLY A 238 76.74 10.67 42.62
CA GLY A 238 77.94 10.59 43.46
C GLY A 238 78.85 9.43 43.06
N LEU A 239 78.27 8.25 42.77
CA LEU A 239 79.03 7.10 42.28
C LEU A 239 79.68 7.38 40.92
N LEU A 240 78.94 8.01 39.99
CA LEU A 240 79.49 8.41 38.69
C LEU A 240 80.65 9.39 38.82
N VAL A 241 80.54 10.38 39.71
CA VAL A 241 81.61 11.36 39.94
C VAL A 241 82.84 10.68 40.57
N ALA A 242 82.66 9.78 41.53
CA ALA A 242 83.76 9.04 42.13
C ALA A 242 84.51 8.18 41.10
N LEU A 243 83.77 7.45 40.25
CA LEU A 243 84.35 6.68 39.15
C LEU A 243 85.05 7.57 38.12
N ALA A 244 84.46 8.71 37.77
CA ALA A 244 85.08 9.67 36.85
C ALA A 244 86.37 10.27 37.43
N MET A 245 86.41 10.57 38.73
CA MET A 245 87.63 11.01 39.41
C MET A 245 88.70 9.92 39.37
N GLU A 246 88.36 8.66 39.64
CA GLU A 246 89.32 7.53 39.57
C GLU A 246 89.84 7.31 38.15
N LEU A 247 88.99 7.45 37.12
CA LEU A 247 89.40 7.34 35.70
C LEU A 247 90.33 8.48 35.25
N ILE A 248 90.23 9.65 35.90
CA ILE A 248 91.08 10.81 35.60
C ILE A 248 92.40 10.74 36.41
N ASP A 249 92.39 10.14 37.61
CA ASP A 249 93.59 9.95 38.43
C ASP A 249 94.44 8.77 37.91
N ARG A 250 95.26 9.04 36.89
CA ARG A 250 96.30 8.12 36.40
C ARG A 250 97.50 8.05 37.35
N ARG A 251 97.28 7.66 38.61
CA ARG A 251 98.35 7.36 39.57
C ARG A 251 98.69 5.88 39.50
N VAL A 252 99.86 5.57 38.98
CA VAL A 252 100.52 4.26 39.09
C VAL A 252 100.65 3.91 40.58
N ARG A 253 99.90 2.90 41.03
CA ARG A 253 99.88 2.48 42.46
C ARG A 253 100.35 1.04 42.68
N SER A 254 100.47 0.25 41.62
CA SER A 254 101.02 -1.11 41.66
C SER A 254 102.23 -1.27 40.75
N ARG A 255 103.13 -2.21 41.09
CA ARG A 255 104.22 -2.70 40.23
C ARG A 255 103.71 -3.05 38.82
N GLU A 256 102.54 -3.69 38.73
CA GLU A 256 101.95 -4.11 37.46
C GLU A 256 101.55 -2.93 36.56
N ASP A 257 101.26 -1.74 37.11
CA ASP A 257 100.91 -0.56 36.32
C ASP A 257 102.14 0.00 35.58
N ILE A 258 103.34 -0.07 36.18
CA ILE A 258 104.60 0.38 35.55
C ILE A 258 105.01 -0.57 34.41
N GLU A 259 105.00 -1.88 34.68
CA GLU A 259 105.42 -2.90 33.70
C GLU A 259 104.52 -2.89 32.46
N ARG A 260 103.22 -2.60 32.64
CA ARG A 260 102.22 -2.64 31.55
C ARG A 260 102.17 -1.37 30.69
N GLU A 261 102.45 -0.20 31.26
CA GLU A 261 102.35 1.08 30.53
C GLU A 261 103.71 1.53 29.94
N LEU A 262 104.84 1.15 30.56
CA LEU A 262 106.19 1.54 30.11
C LEU A 262 107.04 0.38 29.51
N GLY A 263 106.63 -0.88 29.69
CA GLY A 263 107.26 -2.04 29.04
C GLY A 263 108.69 -2.36 29.52
N VAL A 264 109.05 -1.94 30.73
CA VAL A 264 110.39 -2.12 31.32
C VAL A 264 110.29 -2.87 32.64
N ASP A 265 111.18 -3.84 32.86
CA ASP A 265 111.26 -4.63 34.10
C ASP A 265 111.72 -3.77 35.28
N VAL A 266 111.03 -3.85 36.42
CA VAL A 266 111.32 -3.05 37.61
C VAL A 266 112.52 -3.64 38.36
N LEU A 267 113.66 -2.94 38.35
CA LEU A 267 114.94 -3.44 38.86
C LEU A 267 115.18 -3.22 40.36
N LEU A 268 114.50 -2.26 41.00
CA LEU A 268 114.65 -2.01 42.44
C LEU A 268 113.45 -1.24 42.99
N GLU A 269 112.82 -1.77 44.05
CA GLU A 269 111.75 -1.10 44.80
C GLU A 269 112.31 -0.61 46.14
N LEU A 270 112.27 0.70 46.38
CA LEU A 270 112.70 1.31 47.63
C LEU A 270 111.48 1.50 48.52
N GLY A 271 111.40 0.74 49.62
CA GLY A 271 110.30 0.80 50.57
C GLY A 271 110.19 2.18 51.28
N PRO A 272 108.97 2.55 51.73
CA PRO A 272 108.69 3.91 52.19
C PRO A 272 109.47 4.27 53.47
N ALA A 273 110.06 5.47 53.47
CA ALA A 273 110.56 6.10 54.68
C ALA A 273 109.37 6.43 55.61
N ARG A 274 109.45 5.99 56.87
CA ARG A 274 108.42 6.14 57.91
C ARG A 274 107.91 7.57 58.08
#